data_AF-A0A352FTG6-F1
#
_entry.id   AF-A0A352FTG6-F1
#
_cell.length_a   1.000
_cell.length_b   1.000
_cell.length_c   1.000
_cell.angle_alpha   90.00
_cell.angle_beta   90.00
_cell.angle_gamma   90.00
#
_symmetry.space_group_name_H-M   'P 1'
#
loop_
_entity.id
_entity.type
_entity.pdbx_description
1 polymer ?
#
loop_
_entity_poly.entity_id
_entity_poly.type
_entity_poly.pdbx_seq_one_letter_code
_entity_poly.pdbx_strand_id
1 'polypeptide(L)'
;MRKTLYVLLALALIATAAGCNRSKTNGKKLTIAVIPKGTSHEFWKSIHAGAIKAQRELSTNGAEIEIIWKGPLREDDRDQQIQVVEGFTSQGVNGIVLAPLDNRALARPVEEAKSAGVPTVIIDSALESNSIVSFVATDNRKGGMLGADRLGELLGGKGKVILLRYAEGSASTEEREAGFLQEMKQKYPNIELISTTEYAGATREKAKSASENLLNRFGDDVQGIFCPNESTTAGMLSALQDIGKAGKVMFVGFDTSQTFVDAMRAKQLHGIVVQNPFNMGYLGVRTMVEQLQGKLVEKRIDTGVTMITPDNLEAAETQALLHPPLDQYLK
;
A
#
# COMPACT_ATOMS: atom_id res chain seq x y z
N MET A 1 86.91 -17.15 -5.96
CA MET A 1 86.22 -16.70 -4.74
C MET A 1 84.82 -16.26 -5.10
N ARG A 2 83.89 -17.22 -5.00
CA ARG A 2 82.43 -17.07 -5.15
C ARG A 2 81.84 -16.81 -3.76
N LYS A 3 80.68 -16.15 -3.69
CA LYS A 3 79.81 -15.92 -2.51
C LYS A 3 79.93 -14.54 -1.83
N THR A 4 79.59 -13.46 -2.52
CA THR A 4 79.18 -12.22 -1.81
C THR A 4 78.20 -11.30 -2.54
N LEU A 5 77.69 -11.65 -3.73
CA LEU A 5 76.91 -10.70 -4.56
C LEU A 5 75.40 -11.00 -4.66
N TYR A 6 74.88 -12.00 -3.95
CA TYR A 6 73.46 -12.40 -4.08
C TYR A 6 72.53 -11.91 -2.96
N VAL A 7 73.04 -11.20 -1.94
CA VAL A 7 72.21 -10.79 -0.79
C VAL A 7 71.55 -9.42 -0.96
N LEU A 8 72.00 -8.58 -1.90
CA LEU A 8 71.45 -7.23 -2.10
C LEU A 8 70.31 -7.13 -3.12
N LEU A 9 69.99 -8.19 -3.87
CA LEU A 9 68.83 -8.20 -4.79
C LEU A 9 67.53 -8.77 -4.18
N ALA A 10 67.60 -9.38 -2.99
CA ALA A 10 66.43 -9.98 -2.33
C ALA A 10 65.62 -8.98 -1.47
N LEU A 11 66.13 -7.76 -1.25
CA LEU A 11 65.47 -6.73 -0.42
C LEU A 11 64.72 -5.65 -1.22
N ALA A 12 64.79 -5.67 -2.55
CA ALA A 12 64.07 -4.71 -3.40
C ALA A 12 62.74 -5.25 -3.98
N LEU A 13 62.37 -6.52 -3.70
CA LEU A 13 61.17 -7.15 -4.28
C LEU A 13 60.03 -7.44 -3.28
N ILE A 14 60.12 -6.93 -2.04
CA ILE A 14 59.10 -7.17 -0.98
C ILE A 14 58.28 -5.90 -0.63
N ALA A 15 58.52 -4.78 -1.31
CA ALA A 15 57.81 -3.51 -1.03
C ALA A 15 56.58 -3.23 -1.92
N THR A 16 56.09 -4.19 -2.71
CA THR A 16 54.91 -3.98 -3.59
C THR A 16 53.62 -4.64 -3.09
N ALA A 17 53.59 -5.22 -1.88
CA ALA A 17 52.44 -5.97 -1.37
C ALA A 17 51.62 -5.27 -0.27
N ALA A 18 51.83 -3.98 0.01
CA ALA A 18 51.05 -3.23 1.03
C ALA A 18 50.17 -2.10 0.43
N GLY A 19 50.00 -2.09 -0.89
CA GLY A 19 49.16 -1.14 -1.61
C GLY A 19 47.78 -1.69 -1.98
N CYS A 20 47.17 -2.55 -1.14
CA CYS A 20 45.73 -2.76 -1.21
C CYS A 20 45.03 -1.49 -0.72
N ASN A 21 45.02 -0.49 -1.58
CA ASN A 21 44.07 0.60 -1.54
C ASN A 21 42.70 -0.07 -1.77
N ARG A 22 42.13 -0.62 -0.70
CA ARG A 22 40.68 -0.74 -0.56
C ARG A 22 40.21 0.69 -0.73
N SER A 23 39.95 1.07 -1.97
CA SER A 23 39.01 2.12 -2.28
C SER A 23 37.81 1.78 -1.41
N LYS A 24 37.66 2.50 -0.30
CA LYS A 24 36.35 2.77 0.23
C LYS A 24 35.64 3.34 -0.98
N THR A 25 34.87 2.50 -1.66
CA THR A 25 33.77 2.96 -2.48
C THR A 25 33.00 3.86 -1.53
N ASN A 26 33.21 5.17 -1.64
CA ASN A 26 32.27 6.16 -1.12
C ASN A 26 31.00 5.86 -1.90
N GLY A 27 30.22 4.88 -1.42
CA GLY A 27 28.97 4.49 -2.03
C GLY A 27 28.15 5.76 -2.10
N LYS A 28 27.86 6.22 -3.32
CA LYS A 28 27.10 7.44 -3.53
C LYS A 28 25.78 7.28 -2.79
N LYS A 29 25.50 8.17 -1.84
CA LYS A 29 24.26 8.17 -1.08
C LYS A 29 23.08 8.17 -2.06
N LEU A 30 22.18 7.21 -1.92
CA LEU A 30 20.97 7.08 -2.72
C LEU A 30 19.82 7.75 -1.96
N THR A 31 19.29 8.84 -2.50
CA THR A 31 18.11 9.51 -1.98
C THR A 31 16.88 9.02 -2.74
N ILE A 32 15.93 8.41 -2.04
CA ILE A 32 14.69 7.86 -2.61
C ILE A 32 13.51 8.55 -1.93
N ALA A 33 12.64 9.18 -2.71
CA ALA A 33 11.41 9.76 -2.20
C ALA A 33 10.32 8.68 -2.12
N VAL A 34 9.65 8.55 -0.97
CA VAL A 34 8.48 7.70 -0.80
C VAL A 34 7.26 8.60 -0.60
N ILE A 35 6.34 8.54 -1.55
CA ILE A 35 5.21 9.47 -1.70
C ILE A 35 3.89 8.70 -1.54
N PRO A 36 3.27 8.70 -0.35
CA PRO A 36 1.98 8.05 -0.13
C PRO A 36 0.81 8.88 -0.70
N LYS A 37 -0.41 8.30 -0.71
CA LYS A 37 -1.65 9.06 -1.00
C LYS A 37 -2.03 10.05 0.09
N GLY A 38 -1.60 9.79 1.33
CA GLY A 38 -1.88 10.60 2.50
C GLY A 38 -0.92 10.22 3.63
N THR A 39 -0.91 10.98 4.72
CA THR A 39 0.00 10.72 5.84
C THR A 39 -0.71 10.53 7.18
N SER A 40 -2.04 10.68 7.21
CA SER A 40 -2.86 10.56 8.41
C SER A 40 -3.23 9.11 8.79
N HIS A 41 -3.46 8.25 7.81
CA HIS A 41 -3.99 6.89 8.02
C HIS A 41 -2.96 5.88 8.52
N GLU A 42 -3.40 4.89 9.31
CA GLU A 42 -2.56 3.80 9.83
C GLU A 42 -1.91 2.98 8.71
N PHE A 43 -2.63 2.80 7.60
CA PHE A 43 -2.14 2.14 6.39
C PHE A 43 -0.82 2.76 5.89
N TRP A 44 -0.74 4.09 5.79
CA TRP A 44 0.46 4.78 5.30
C TRP A 44 1.61 4.74 6.30
N LYS A 45 1.33 4.74 7.60
CA LYS A 45 2.36 4.52 8.64
C LYS A 45 3.02 3.15 8.47
N SER A 46 2.24 2.12 8.15
CA SER A 46 2.78 0.78 7.88
C SER A 46 3.69 0.74 6.65
N ILE A 47 3.29 1.40 5.55
CA ILE A 47 4.17 1.58 4.38
C ILE A 47 5.47 2.30 4.76
N HIS A 48 5.38 3.40 5.54
CA HIS A 48 6.55 4.14 5.98
C HIS A 48 7.50 3.25 6.79
N ALA A 49 6.98 2.49 7.76
CA ALA A 49 7.78 1.55 8.55
C ALA A 49 8.50 0.50 7.67
N GLY A 50 7.79 -0.05 6.68
CA GLY A 50 8.37 -0.97 5.70
C GLY A 50 9.48 -0.36 4.87
N ALA A 51 9.29 0.88 4.39
CA ALA A 51 10.30 1.63 3.67
C ALA A 51 11.56 1.89 4.53
N ILE A 52 11.39 2.25 5.80
CA ILE A 52 12.51 2.44 6.73
C ILE A 52 13.22 1.12 7.05
N LYS A 53 12.50 -0.01 7.13
CA LYS A 53 13.13 -1.33 7.24
C LYS A 53 14.06 -1.59 6.05
N ALA A 54 13.56 -1.38 4.82
CA ALA A 54 14.36 -1.56 3.61
C ALA A 54 15.58 -0.63 3.59
N GLN A 55 15.42 0.65 3.99
CA GLN A 55 16.53 1.58 4.14
C GLN A 55 17.62 1.01 5.05
N ARG A 56 17.26 0.57 6.25
CA ARG A 56 18.21 0.06 7.25
C ARG A 56 18.95 -1.18 6.76
N GLU A 57 18.24 -2.14 6.18
CA GLU A 57 18.82 -3.40 5.69
C GLU A 57 19.70 -3.22 4.45
N LEU A 58 19.36 -2.30 3.57
CA LEU A 58 20.11 -2.08 2.35
C LEU A 58 21.31 -1.14 2.58
N SER A 59 21.25 -0.27 3.59
CA SER A 59 22.35 0.62 3.97
C SER A 59 23.57 -0.13 4.52
N THR A 60 23.37 -1.29 5.14
CA THR A 60 24.48 -2.13 5.65
C THR A 60 25.25 -2.84 4.54
N ASN A 61 24.71 -2.89 3.32
CA ASN A 61 25.30 -3.58 2.16
C ASN A 61 26.13 -2.64 1.24
N GLY A 62 26.56 -1.49 1.75
CA GLY A 62 27.55 -0.62 1.09
C GLY A 62 27.00 0.55 0.26
N ALA A 63 25.68 0.76 0.22
CA ALA A 63 25.05 1.95 -0.35
C ALA A 63 24.31 2.70 0.75
N GLU A 64 24.75 3.89 1.14
CA GLU A 64 24.00 4.72 2.07
C GLU A 64 22.66 5.11 1.44
N ILE A 65 21.53 4.72 2.03
CA ILE A 65 20.20 5.04 1.51
C ILE A 65 19.50 6.01 2.46
N GLU A 66 18.89 7.03 1.88
CA GLU A 66 18.04 7.99 2.57
C GLU A 66 16.65 7.98 1.96
N ILE A 67 15.68 7.59 2.77
CA ILE A 67 14.27 7.71 2.44
C ILE A 67 13.77 9.09 2.85
N ILE A 68 13.18 9.79 1.89
CA ILE A 68 12.41 11.00 2.16
C ILE A 68 10.93 10.63 2.10
N TRP A 69 10.30 10.54 3.27
CA TRP A 69 8.86 10.32 3.38
C TRP A 69 8.12 11.66 3.27
N LYS A 70 7.37 11.86 2.17
CA LYS A 70 6.60 13.09 1.96
C LYS A 70 5.45 12.85 1.00
N GLY A 71 4.26 13.25 1.41
CA GLY A 71 3.06 13.25 0.58
C GLY A 71 2.06 14.26 1.13
N PRO A 72 0.86 14.34 0.55
CA PRO A 72 -0.18 15.19 1.09
C PRO A 72 -0.62 14.73 2.49
N LEU A 73 -1.26 15.64 3.23
CA LEU A 73 -1.83 15.28 4.53
C LEU A 73 -3.05 14.36 4.34
N ARG A 74 -3.88 14.67 3.34
CA ARG A 74 -5.17 14.05 3.08
C ARG A 74 -5.19 13.39 1.71
N GLU A 75 -6.00 12.34 1.57
CA GLU A 75 -6.13 11.61 0.31
C GLU A 75 -7.10 12.24 -0.69
N ASP A 76 -7.48 13.51 -0.51
CA ASP A 76 -8.26 14.28 -1.48
C ASP A 76 -7.46 15.45 -2.11
N ASP A 77 -6.15 15.54 -1.84
CA ASP A 77 -5.28 16.62 -2.33
C ASP A 77 -4.36 16.15 -3.47
N ARG A 78 -4.97 15.97 -4.65
CA ARG A 78 -4.27 15.55 -5.88
C ARG A 78 -3.19 16.55 -6.30
N ASP A 79 -3.50 17.84 -6.25
CA ASP A 79 -2.60 18.91 -6.67
C ASP A 79 -1.34 18.94 -5.79
N GLN A 80 -1.48 18.79 -4.47
CA GLN A 80 -0.33 18.68 -3.58
C GLN A 80 0.53 17.46 -3.90
N GLN A 81 -0.06 16.29 -4.21
CA GLN A 81 0.74 15.11 -4.56
C GLN A 81 1.52 15.32 -5.87
N ILE A 82 0.91 15.95 -6.88
CA ILE A 82 1.57 16.31 -8.14
C ILE A 82 2.78 17.21 -7.85
N GLN A 83 2.60 18.28 -7.08
CA GLN A 83 3.68 19.19 -6.70
C GLN A 83 4.82 18.49 -5.94
N VAL A 84 4.51 17.49 -5.11
CA VAL A 84 5.53 16.71 -4.40
C VAL A 84 6.35 15.86 -5.39
N VAL A 85 5.71 15.20 -6.36
CA VAL A 85 6.40 14.41 -7.41
C VAL A 85 7.30 15.32 -8.26
N GLU A 86 6.77 16.44 -8.76
CA GLU A 86 7.52 17.42 -9.56
C GLU A 86 8.69 18.04 -8.77
N GLY A 87 8.46 18.32 -7.49
CA GLY A 87 9.48 18.87 -6.59
C GLY A 87 10.66 17.92 -6.39
N PHE A 88 10.41 16.62 -6.17
CA PHE A 88 11.47 15.62 -6.05
C PHE A 88 12.17 15.33 -7.38
N THR A 89 11.41 15.38 -8.49
CA THR A 89 11.98 15.29 -9.83
C THR A 89 12.98 16.41 -10.08
N SER A 90 12.58 17.65 -9.76
CA SER A 90 13.42 18.85 -9.91
C SER A 90 14.64 18.85 -8.99
N GLN A 91 14.54 18.26 -7.79
CA GLN A 91 15.67 18.05 -6.88
C GLN A 91 16.66 16.98 -7.36
N GLY A 92 16.27 16.16 -8.34
CA GLY A 92 17.12 15.09 -8.87
C GLY A 92 17.34 13.96 -7.86
N VAL A 93 16.32 13.60 -7.08
CA VAL A 93 16.38 12.38 -6.26
C VAL A 93 16.70 11.16 -7.14
N ASN A 94 17.29 10.12 -6.56
CA ASN A 94 17.70 8.96 -7.36
C ASN A 94 16.52 8.09 -7.78
N GLY A 95 15.40 8.12 -7.06
CA GLY A 95 14.20 7.42 -7.46
C GLY A 95 12.99 7.81 -6.63
N ILE A 96 11.81 7.49 -7.14
CA ILE A 96 10.52 7.73 -6.49
C ILE A 96 9.80 6.41 -6.26
N VAL A 97 9.26 6.21 -5.07
CA VAL A 97 8.27 5.17 -4.76
C VAL A 97 6.95 5.88 -4.49
N LEU A 98 5.96 5.71 -5.37
CA LEU A 98 4.73 6.50 -5.38
C LEU A 98 3.49 5.61 -5.22
N ALA A 99 2.58 6.01 -4.34
CA ALA A 99 1.19 5.55 -4.34
C ALA A 99 0.30 6.64 -4.96
N PRO A 100 -0.09 6.53 -6.25
CA PRO A 100 -0.84 7.57 -6.95
C PRO A 100 -2.24 7.71 -6.38
N LEU A 101 -2.62 8.93 -6.01
CA LEU A 101 -3.99 9.26 -5.62
C LEU A 101 -5.00 9.02 -6.74
N ASP A 102 -4.59 9.38 -7.95
CA ASP A 102 -5.42 9.35 -9.16
C ASP A 102 -4.61 8.79 -10.31
N ASN A 103 -5.17 7.78 -10.96
CA ASN A 103 -4.47 6.99 -11.96
C ASN A 103 -4.13 7.78 -13.25
N ARG A 104 -4.86 8.85 -13.54
CA ARG A 104 -4.71 9.68 -14.73
C ARG A 104 -3.96 10.97 -14.42
N ALA A 105 -4.31 11.65 -13.33
CA ALA A 105 -3.72 12.93 -12.98
C ALA A 105 -2.21 12.82 -12.68
N LEU A 106 -1.77 11.69 -12.11
CA LEU A 106 -0.35 11.46 -11.79
C LEU A 106 0.44 10.83 -12.94
N ALA A 107 -0.19 10.48 -14.06
CA ALA A 107 0.48 9.80 -15.17
C ALA A 107 1.58 10.69 -15.78
N ARG A 108 1.19 11.92 -16.12
CA ARG A 108 2.11 12.90 -16.72
C ARG A 108 3.28 13.27 -15.80
N PRO A 109 3.10 13.62 -14.51
CA PRO A 109 4.22 13.88 -13.60
C PRO A 109 5.22 12.71 -13.51
N VAL A 110 4.74 11.45 -13.55
CA VAL A 110 5.62 10.27 -13.54
C VAL A 110 6.37 10.09 -14.86
N GLU A 111 5.75 10.40 -15.98
CA GLU A 111 6.41 10.39 -17.30
C GLU A 111 7.49 11.47 -17.43
N GLU A 112 7.23 12.65 -16.87
CA GLU A 112 8.19 13.75 -16.78
C GLU A 112 9.37 13.37 -15.84
N ALA A 113 9.09 12.72 -14.70
CA ALA A 113 10.12 12.19 -13.81
C ALA A 113 11.06 11.20 -14.52
N LYS A 114 10.50 10.24 -15.27
CA LYS A 114 11.28 9.31 -16.09
C LYS A 114 12.14 10.04 -17.12
N SER A 115 11.58 11.04 -17.79
CA SER A 115 12.29 11.83 -18.81
C SER A 115 13.45 12.63 -18.22
N ALA A 116 13.35 13.04 -16.95
CA ALA A 116 14.42 13.66 -16.18
C ALA A 116 15.44 12.65 -15.59
N GLY A 117 15.28 11.35 -15.86
CA GLY A 117 16.17 10.30 -15.34
C GLY A 117 15.86 9.87 -13.90
N VAL A 118 14.69 10.20 -13.37
CA VAL A 118 14.22 9.79 -12.05
C VAL A 118 13.24 8.62 -12.21
N PRO A 119 13.66 7.36 -12.03
CA PRO A 119 12.78 6.20 -12.15
C PRO A 119 11.72 6.18 -11.03
N THR A 120 10.54 5.64 -11.36
CA THR A 120 9.42 5.54 -10.41
C THR A 120 8.92 4.11 -10.27
N VAL A 121 8.88 3.59 -9.04
CA VAL A 121 8.14 2.37 -8.66
C VAL A 121 6.77 2.80 -8.14
N ILE A 122 5.72 2.17 -8.64
CA ILE A 122 4.34 2.39 -8.16
C ILE A 122 4.01 1.38 -7.08
N ILE A 123 3.31 1.81 -6.03
CA ILE A 123 2.79 0.95 -4.96
C ILE A 123 1.30 1.20 -4.72
N ASP A 124 0.61 0.23 -4.10
CA ASP A 124 -0.82 0.29 -3.69
C ASP A 124 -1.84 0.43 -4.84
N SER A 125 -1.77 1.52 -5.60
CA SER A 125 -2.75 1.94 -6.60
C SER A 125 -2.10 2.09 -7.96
N ALA A 126 -2.76 1.58 -9.01
CA ALA A 126 -2.20 1.61 -10.35
C ALA A 126 -2.17 3.02 -10.93
N LEU A 127 -1.36 3.19 -11.99
CA LEU A 127 -1.22 4.41 -12.76
C LEU A 127 -1.42 4.09 -14.25
N GLU A 128 -2.11 4.96 -14.99
CA GLU A 128 -2.31 4.80 -16.44
C GLU A 128 -1.06 5.26 -17.23
N SER A 129 0.08 4.61 -16.98
CA SER A 129 1.32 4.89 -17.71
C SER A 129 2.22 3.66 -17.80
N ASN A 130 2.93 3.54 -18.93
CA ASN A 130 3.98 2.55 -19.16
C ASN A 130 5.37 3.04 -18.71
N SER A 131 5.45 4.20 -18.07
CA SER A 131 6.72 4.83 -17.66
C SER A 131 7.23 4.36 -16.28
N ILE A 132 6.62 3.32 -15.72
CA ILE A 132 6.95 2.82 -14.39
C ILE A 132 8.01 1.72 -14.43
N VAL A 133 8.79 1.62 -13.37
CA VAL A 133 9.78 0.55 -13.17
C VAL A 133 9.08 -0.77 -12.88
N SER A 134 8.21 -0.75 -11.87
CA SER A 134 7.49 -1.88 -11.30
C SER A 134 6.21 -1.38 -10.63
N PHE A 135 5.26 -2.28 -10.42
CA PHE A 135 4.07 -2.07 -9.61
C PHE A 135 4.04 -3.07 -8.44
N VAL A 136 4.11 -2.58 -7.21
CA VAL A 136 4.14 -3.39 -5.98
C VAL A 136 2.85 -3.18 -5.21
N ALA A 137 1.89 -4.08 -5.36
CA ALA A 137 0.56 -3.88 -4.81
C ALA A 137 -0.23 -5.17 -4.66
N THR A 138 -1.20 -5.11 -3.77
CA THR A 138 -2.28 -6.08 -3.62
C THR A 138 -2.96 -6.36 -4.96
N ASP A 139 -3.34 -7.60 -5.21
CA ASP A 139 -4.40 -7.91 -6.17
C ASP A 139 -5.75 -7.36 -5.67
N ASN A 140 -6.02 -6.10 -6.00
CA ASN A 140 -7.20 -5.36 -5.54
C ASN A 140 -8.51 -5.98 -6.04
N ARG A 141 -8.54 -6.51 -7.27
CA ARG A 141 -9.73 -7.16 -7.82
C ARG A 141 -10.06 -8.43 -7.04
N LYS A 142 -9.05 -9.27 -6.77
CA LYS A 142 -9.20 -10.42 -5.89
C LYS A 142 -9.67 -10.00 -4.50
N GLY A 143 -9.17 -8.90 -3.96
CA GLY A 143 -9.65 -8.34 -2.68
C GLY A 143 -11.15 -8.03 -2.70
N GLY A 144 -11.64 -7.42 -3.78
CA GLY A 144 -13.06 -7.20 -4.01
C GLY A 144 -13.89 -8.48 -4.05
N MET A 145 -13.39 -9.49 -4.78
CA MET A 145 -14.02 -10.81 -4.88
C MET A 145 -14.10 -11.50 -3.51
N LEU A 146 -13.03 -11.43 -2.69
CA LEU A 146 -13.05 -11.97 -1.33
C LEU A 146 -14.11 -11.29 -0.45
N GLY A 147 -14.26 -9.96 -0.58
CA GLY A 147 -15.32 -9.22 0.11
C GLY A 147 -16.72 -9.66 -0.31
N ALA A 148 -16.92 -9.90 -1.60
CA ALA A 148 -18.18 -10.40 -2.14
C ALA A 148 -18.50 -11.81 -1.66
N ASP A 149 -17.53 -12.71 -1.72
CA ASP A 149 -17.67 -14.10 -1.25
C ASP A 149 -18.09 -14.15 0.20
N ARG A 150 -17.40 -13.39 1.06
CA ARG A 150 -17.74 -13.33 2.49
C ARG A 150 -19.15 -12.84 2.71
N LEU A 151 -19.57 -11.78 2.02
CA LEU A 151 -20.91 -11.24 2.19
C LEU A 151 -21.99 -12.18 1.63
N GLY A 152 -21.70 -12.83 0.50
CA GLY A 152 -22.58 -13.83 -0.10
C GLY A 152 -22.80 -15.05 0.80
N GLU A 153 -21.74 -15.54 1.45
CA GLU A 153 -21.81 -16.61 2.46
C GLU A 153 -22.65 -16.21 3.67
N LEU A 154 -22.37 -15.03 4.25
CA LEU A 154 -23.10 -14.50 5.42
C LEU A 154 -24.60 -14.36 5.17
N LEU A 155 -24.98 -14.06 3.92
CA LEU A 155 -26.37 -13.89 3.51
C LEU A 155 -27.03 -15.17 2.98
N GLY A 156 -26.29 -16.29 2.89
CA GLY A 156 -26.80 -17.52 2.28
C GLY A 156 -27.18 -17.34 0.82
N GLY A 157 -26.48 -16.45 0.11
CA GLY A 157 -26.63 -16.19 -1.33
C GLY A 157 -27.88 -15.40 -1.74
N LYS A 158 -28.60 -14.74 -0.81
CA LYS A 158 -29.78 -13.93 -1.12
C LYS A 158 -29.88 -12.69 -0.23
N GLY A 159 -30.49 -11.63 -0.73
CA GLY A 159 -30.80 -10.42 0.05
C GLY A 159 -30.36 -9.14 -0.63
N LYS A 160 -30.50 -8.02 0.07
CA LYS A 160 -30.20 -6.69 -0.46
C LYS A 160 -28.87 -6.15 0.06
N VAL A 161 -28.01 -5.72 -0.85
CA VAL A 161 -26.63 -5.32 -0.56
C VAL A 161 -26.30 -3.92 -1.08
N ILE A 162 -25.53 -3.18 -0.29
CA ILE A 162 -24.93 -1.90 -0.67
C ILE A 162 -23.43 -2.06 -0.88
N LEU A 163 -22.90 -1.46 -1.95
CA LEU A 163 -21.50 -1.11 -2.10
C LEU A 163 -21.36 0.40 -1.89
N LEU A 164 -20.63 0.82 -0.85
CA LEU A 164 -20.26 2.22 -0.64
C LEU A 164 -18.85 2.45 -1.17
N ARG A 165 -18.71 3.19 -2.27
CA ARG A 165 -17.44 3.41 -2.95
C ARG A 165 -16.56 4.42 -2.24
N TYR A 166 -15.26 4.36 -2.51
CA TYR A 166 -14.31 5.32 -1.93
C TYR A 166 -14.32 6.66 -2.68
N ALA A 167 -13.53 6.76 -3.76
CA ALA A 167 -13.36 7.98 -4.53
C ALA A 167 -13.06 7.61 -5.99
N GLU A 168 -13.60 8.40 -6.92
CA GLU A 168 -13.34 8.25 -8.35
C GLU A 168 -11.86 8.56 -8.66
N GLY A 169 -11.27 7.78 -9.57
CA GLY A 169 -9.87 7.89 -9.99
C GLY A 169 -8.89 7.08 -9.13
N SER A 170 -9.32 6.58 -7.96
CA SER A 170 -8.50 5.71 -7.12
C SER A 170 -8.52 4.27 -7.67
N ALA A 171 -7.57 3.96 -8.55
CA ALA A 171 -7.51 2.66 -9.24
C ALA A 171 -7.52 1.45 -8.30
N SER A 172 -6.91 1.52 -7.11
CA SER A 172 -6.95 0.40 -6.17
C SER A 172 -8.37 0.07 -5.71
N THR A 173 -9.18 1.07 -5.37
CA THR A 173 -10.56 0.85 -4.93
C THR A 173 -11.51 0.58 -6.09
N GLU A 174 -11.29 1.20 -7.25
CA GLU A 174 -12.07 0.87 -8.46
C GLU A 174 -11.92 -0.62 -8.84
N GLU A 175 -10.72 -1.19 -8.70
CA GLU A 175 -10.52 -2.63 -8.90
C GLU A 175 -11.21 -3.49 -7.84
N ARG A 176 -11.20 -3.08 -6.56
CA ARG A 176 -11.95 -3.78 -5.48
C ARG A 176 -13.46 -3.74 -5.74
N GLU A 177 -13.97 -2.58 -6.14
CA GLU A 177 -15.37 -2.37 -6.48
C GLU A 177 -15.77 -3.23 -7.69
N ALA A 178 -14.95 -3.23 -8.74
CA ALA A 178 -15.19 -4.05 -9.92
C ALA A 178 -15.14 -5.56 -9.61
N GLY A 179 -14.18 -6.00 -8.80
CA GLY A 179 -14.08 -7.39 -8.34
C GLY A 179 -15.30 -7.81 -7.52
N PHE A 180 -15.75 -6.96 -6.59
CA PHE A 180 -16.95 -7.21 -5.79
C PHE A 180 -18.20 -7.36 -6.67
N LEU A 181 -18.42 -6.41 -7.59
CA LEU A 181 -19.57 -6.42 -8.49
C LEU A 181 -19.56 -7.63 -9.42
N GLN A 182 -18.39 -7.99 -9.93
CA GLN A 182 -18.20 -9.16 -10.78
C GLN A 182 -18.56 -10.45 -10.02
N GLU A 183 -18.00 -10.66 -8.83
CA GLU A 183 -18.20 -11.89 -8.05
C GLU A 183 -19.64 -12.03 -7.58
N MET A 184 -20.26 -10.94 -7.11
CA MET A 184 -21.69 -10.90 -6.77
C MET A 184 -22.57 -11.37 -7.93
N LYS A 185 -22.33 -10.82 -9.13
CA LYS A 185 -23.08 -11.19 -10.34
C LYS A 185 -22.86 -12.65 -10.74
N GLN A 186 -21.65 -13.17 -10.60
CA GLN A 186 -21.28 -14.51 -11.08
C GLN A 186 -21.72 -15.62 -10.13
N LYS A 187 -21.59 -15.44 -8.81
CA LYS A 187 -21.82 -16.51 -7.81
C LYS A 187 -23.05 -16.30 -6.93
N TYR A 188 -23.51 -15.06 -6.80
CA TYR A 188 -24.63 -14.72 -5.92
C TYR A 188 -25.74 -13.96 -6.67
N PRO A 189 -26.29 -14.51 -7.78
CA PRO A 189 -27.24 -13.79 -8.63
C PRO A 189 -28.58 -13.45 -7.95
N ASN A 190 -28.88 -14.06 -6.80
CA ASN A 190 -30.08 -13.78 -6.00
C ASN A 190 -29.83 -12.70 -4.92
N ILE A 191 -28.64 -12.11 -4.88
CA ILE A 191 -28.36 -10.89 -4.12
C ILE A 191 -28.66 -9.69 -5.01
N GLU A 192 -29.55 -8.82 -4.52
CA GLU A 192 -29.90 -7.56 -5.17
C GLU A 192 -28.93 -6.46 -4.69
N LEU A 193 -28.26 -5.80 -5.63
CA LEU A 193 -27.41 -4.66 -5.32
C LEU A 193 -28.24 -3.36 -5.37
N ILE A 194 -28.68 -2.90 -4.21
CA ILE A 194 -29.63 -1.77 -4.08
C ILE A 194 -28.97 -0.39 -4.12
N SER A 195 -27.65 -0.33 -3.94
CA SER A 195 -26.84 0.86 -4.21
C SER A 195 -25.40 0.48 -4.51
N THR A 196 -24.85 1.02 -5.61
CA THR A 196 -23.49 0.70 -6.07
C THR A 196 -22.72 1.89 -6.62
N THR A 197 -23.29 3.09 -6.65
CA THR A 197 -22.74 4.27 -7.33
C THR A 197 -22.34 5.39 -6.38
N GLU A 198 -22.68 5.29 -5.10
CA GLU A 198 -22.41 6.35 -4.12
C GLU A 198 -20.95 6.32 -3.70
N TYR A 199 -20.29 7.49 -3.77
CA TYR A 199 -18.92 7.70 -3.33
C TYR A 199 -18.90 8.43 -1.98
N ALA A 200 -18.17 7.88 -1.01
CA ALA A 200 -18.09 8.42 0.35
C ALA A 200 -16.98 9.46 0.53
N GLY A 201 -15.96 9.44 -0.33
CA GLY A 201 -14.79 10.30 -0.26
C GLY A 201 -13.71 9.83 0.72
N ALA A 202 -12.65 10.65 0.83
CA ALA A 202 -11.38 10.30 1.47
C ALA A 202 -11.32 10.35 2.99
N THR A 203 -12.32 10.93 3.65
CA THR A 203 -12.25 11.07 5.11
C THR A 203 -13.36 10.34 5.80
N ARG A 204 -13.09 9.95 7.05
CA ARG A 204 -14.05 9.26 7.91
C ARG A 204 -15.31 10.11 8.09
N GLU A 205 -15.19 11.43 8.15
CA GLU A 205 -16.33 12.35 8.29
C GLU A 205 -17.21 12.34 7.04
N LYS A 206 -16.62 12.53 5.85
CA LYS A 206 -17.37 12.47 4.58
C LYS A 206 -18.01 11.09 4.39
N ALA A 207 -17.27 10.03 4.71
CA ALA A 207 -17.75 8.66 4.63
C ALA A 207 -18.91 8.38 5.60
N LYS A 208 -18.86 8.92 6.81
CA LYS A 208 -19.95 8.84 7.78
C LYS A 208 -21.21 9.52 7.25
N SER A 209 -21.10 10.76 6.77
CA SER A 209 -22.25 11.49 6.20
C SER A 209 -22.86 10.77 4.98
N ALA A 210 -22.04 10.21 4.09
CA ALA A 210 -22.52 9.41 2.97
C ALA A 210 -23.21 8.11 3.44
N SER A 211 -22.69 7.48 4.50
CA SER A 211 -23.28 6.28 5.11
C SER A 211 -24.64 6.59 5.74
N GLU A 212 -24.76 7.69 6.48
CA GLU A 212 -26.03 8.16 7.05
C GLU A 212 -27.07 8.39 5.96
N ASN A 213 -26.70 9.05 4.86
CA ASN A 213 -27.60 9.28 3.72
C ASN A 213 -28.07 7.96 3.08
N LEU A 214 -27.18 6.98 2.93
CA LEU A 214 -27.53 5.66 2.43
C LEU A 214 -28.46 4.90 3.38
N LEU A 215 -28.16 4.91 4.68
CA LEU A 215 -28.95 4.22 5.70
C LEU A 215 -30.31 4.89 5.90
N ASN A 216 -30.45 6.20 5.69
CA ASN A 216 -31.75 6.88 5.67
C ASN A 216 -32.62 6.41 4.49
N ARG A 217 -32.01 6.13 3.34
CA ARG A 217 -32.71 5.68 2.12
C ARG A 217 -33.05 4.19 2.15
N PHE A 218 -32.15 3.37 2.68
CA PHE A 218 -32.18 1.92 2.50
C PHE A 218 -32.04 1.12 3.80
N GLY A 219 -31.92 1.77 4.95
CA GLY A 219 -31.55 1.12 6.20
C GLY A 219 -32.52 0.03 6.65
N ASP A 220 -33.81 0.14 6.31
CA ASP A 220 -34.82 -0.87 6.66
C ASP A 220 -34.81 -2.09 5.75
N ASP A 221 -34.22 -1.96 4.57
CA ASP A 221 -34.14 -3.00 3.54
C ASP A 221 -32.76 -3.67 3.46
N VAL A 222 -31.69 -2.93 3.76
CA VAL A 222 -30.31 -3.40 3.58
C VAL A 222 -29.98 -4.54 4.54
N GLN A 223 -29.44 -5.62 4.00
CA GLN A 223 -29.04 -6.81 4.75
C GLN A 223 -27.53 -7.01 4.73
N GLY A 224 -26.85 -6.51 3.70
CA GLY A 224 -25.40 -6.57 3.59
C GLY A 224 -24.77 -5.27 3.10
N ILE A 225 -23.56 -4.97 3.57
CA ILE A 225 -22.79 -3.80 3.12
C ILE A 225 -21.34 -4.20 2.88
N PHE A 226 -20.77 -3.70 1.78
CA PHE A 226 -19.35 -3.76 1.49
C PHE A 226 -18.75 -2.36 1.33
N CYS A 227 -17.59 -2.16 1.96
CA CYS A 227 -16.80 -0.93 1.91
C CYS A 227 -15.36 -1.26 1.46
N PRO A 228 -14.82 -0.62 0.40
CA PRO A 228 -13.57 -1.05 -0.25
C PRO A 228 -12.29 -0.44 0.35
N ASN A 229 -12.37 0.39 1.39
CA ASN A 229 -11.19 0.94 2.08
C ASN A 229 -11.48 1.27 3.56
N GLU A 230 -10.44 1.70 4.27
CA GLU A 230 -10.51 2.09 5.68
C GLU A 230 -11.55 3.20 5.96
N SER A 231 -11.53 4.31 5.21
CA SER A 231 -12.39 5.47 5.51
C SER A 231 -13.89 5.15 5.36
N THR A 232 -14.26 4.45 4.28
CA THR A 232 -15.63 3.98 4.04
C THR A 232 -16.07 2.98 5.10
N THR A 233 -15.19 2.04 5.47
CA THR A 233 -15.47 1.04 6.50
C THR A 233 -15.72 1.71 7.86
N ALA A 234 -14.88 2.66 8.26
CA ALA A 234 -15.03 3.39 9.53
C ALA A 234 -16.29 4.26 9.56
N GLY A 235 -16.58 4.99 8.48
CA GLY A 235 -17.77 5.83 8.37
C GLY A 235 -19.06 5.03 8.45
N MET A 236 -19.13 3.91 7.72
CA MET A 236 -20.30 3.03 7.73
C MET A 236 -20.48 2.32 9.07
N LEU A 237 -19.39 1.86 9.69
CA LEU A 237 -19.44 1.27 11.02
C LEU A 237 -20.05 2.24 12.03
N SER A 238 -19.56 3.48 12.06
CA SER A 238 -20.07 4.51 12.97
C SER A 238 -21.54 4.80 12.71
N ALA A 239 -21.95 4.95 11.44
CA ALA A 239 -23.35 5.23 11.11
C ALA A 239 -24.28 4.07 11.50
N LEU A 240 -23.86 2.81 11.31
CA LEU A 240 -24.60 1.63 11.76
C LEU A 240 -24.71 1.57 13.29
N GLN A 241 -23.66 1.95 14.02
CA GLN A 241 -23.66 2.01 15.48
C GLN A 241 -24.65 3.08 15.98
N ASP A 242 -24.64 4.27 15.39
CA ASP A 242 -25.50 5.40 15.77
C ASP A 242 -27.00 5.05 15.67
N ILE A 243 -27.39 4.27 14.65
CA ILE A 243 -28.78 3.83 14.46
C ILE A 243 -29.09 2.46 15.08
N GLY A 244 -28.16 1.88 15.85
CA GLY A 244 -28.36 0.58 16.52
C GLY A 244 -28.56 -0.60 15.55
N LYS A 245 -27.99 -0.53 14.34
CA LYS A 245 -28.02 -1.58 13.32
C LYS A 245 -26.67 -2.30 13.13
N ALA A 246 -25.60 -1.85 13.79
CA ALA A 246 -24.35 -2.60 13.85
C ALA A 246 -24.58 -4.02 14.40
N GLY A 247 -24.08 -5.04 13.70
CA GLY A 247 -24.33 -6.46 14.01
C GLY A 247 -25.68 -7.02 13.55
N LYS A 248 -26.63 -6.17 13.12
CA LYS A 248 -27.91 -6.59 12.49
C LYS A 248 -27.81 -6.64 10.97
N VAL A 249 -27.01 -5.75 10.39
CA VAL A 249 -26.64 -5.74 8.97
C VAL A 249 -25.31 -6.45 8.82
N MET A 250 -25.22 -7.41 7.90
CA MET A 250 -23.96 -8.08 7.58
C MET A 250 -23.02 -7.06 6.97
N PHE A 251 -21.80 -6.96 7.49
CA PHE A 251 -20.90 -5.87 7.13
C PHE A 251 -19.50 -6.41 6.91
N VAL A 252 -18.97 -6.18 5.71
CA VAL A 252 -17.62 -6.55 5.31
C VAL A 252 -16.89 -5.28 4.88
N GLY A 253 -15.72 -5.05 5.46
CA GLY A 253 -14.90 -3.89 5.17
C GLY A 253 -13.59 -4.24 4.46
N PHE A 254 -12.74 -3.23 4.36
CA PHE A 254 -11.38 -3.35 3.87
C PHE A 254 -10.43 -2.61 4.81
N ASP A 255 -9.16 -3.01 4.77
CA ASP A 255 -8.08 -2.51 5.61
C ASP A 255 -8.28 -2.84 7.10
N THR A 256 -7.36 -2.37 7.94
CA THR A 256 -7.33 -2.68 9.37
C THR A 256 -7.21 -1.40 10.20
N SER A 257 -7.85 -1.43 11.37
CA SER A 257 -7.61 -0.49 12.47
C SER A 257 -7.99 -1.17 13.77
N GLN A 258 -7.54 -0.64 14.91
CA GLN A 258 -7.95 -1.17 16.21
C GLN A 258 -9.49 -1.15 16.38
N THR A 259 -10.14 -0.10 15.86
CA THR A 259 -11.61 0.00 15.85
C THR A 259 -12.28 -1.16 15.10
N PHE A 260 -11.68 -1.65 14.01
CA PHE A 260 -12.24 -2.77 13.24
C PHE A 260 -12.05 -4.11 13.97
N VAL A 261 -10.90 -4.30 14.62
CA VAL A 261 -10.64 -5.47 15.47
C VAL A 261 -11.65 -5.52 16.61
N ASP A 262 -11.87 -4.40 17.30
CA ASP A 262 -12.83 -4.30 18.39
C ASP A 262 -14.28 -4.54 17.90
N ALA A 263 -14.63 -3.99 16.73
CA ALA A 263 -15.94 -4.21 16.12
C ALA A 263 -16.16 -5.67 15.69
N MET A 264 -15.13 -6.37 15.21
CA MET A 264 -15.20 -7.81 14.92
C MET A 264 -15.41 -8.62 16.19
N ARG A 265 -14.69 -8.30 17.27
CA ARG A 265 -14.89 -8.93 18.60
C ARG A 265 -16.29 -8.69 19.15
N ALA A 266 -16.84 -7.49 18.92
CA ALA A 266 -18.21 -7.13 19.26
C ALA A 266 -19.26 -7.68 18.27
N LYS A 267 -18.87 -8.44 17.24
CA LYS A 267 -19.74 -8.96 16.17
C LYS A 267 -20.51 -7.88 15.41
N GLN A 268 -19.95 -6.68 15.31
CA GLN A 268 -20.51 -5.54 14.57
C GLN A 268 -19.96 -5.44 13.15
N LEU A 269 -18.78 -6.00 12.92
CA LEU A 269 -18.11 -6.13 11.63
C LEU A 269 -17.81 -7.62 11.40
N HIS A 270 -18.14 -8.16 10.22
CA HIS A 270 -18.20 -9.60 9.97
C HIS A 270 -17.05 -10.13 9.11
N GLY A 271 -16.17 -9.22 8.68
CA GLY A 271 -14.91 -9.52 8.02
C GLY A 271 -14.28 -8.24 7.49
N ILE A 272 -12.96 -8.28 7.33
CA ILE A 272 -12.18 -7.25 6.66
C ILE A 272 -11.24 -7.92 5.66
N VAL A 273 -11.16 -7.35 4.47
CA VAL A 273 -10.11 -7.70 3.51
C VAL A 273 -8.86 -6.91 3.86
N VAL A 274 -7.77 -7.61 4.18
CA VAL A 274 -6.54 -7.01 4.69
C VAL A 274 -5.40 -7.20 3.68
N GLN A 275 -4.63 -6.13 3.53
CA GLN A 275 -3.48 -6.02 2.66
C GLN A 275 -2.17 -6.21 3.44
N ASN A 276 -1.02 -6.06 2.77
CA ASN A 276 0.29 -6.02 3.42
C ASN A 276 1.05 -4.71 3.15
N PRO A 277 0.61 -3.56 3.72
CA PRO A 277 1.22 -2.26 3.51
C PRO A 277 2.70 -2.20 3.93
N PHE A 278 3.06 -2.88 5.01
CA PHE A 278 4.46 -2.98 5.43
C PHE A 278 5.33 -3.57 4.32
N ASN A 279 4.86 -4.64 3.69
CA ASN A 279 5.57 -5.26 2.58
C ASN A 279 5.55 -4.40 1.30
N MET A 280 4.50 -3.61 1.05
CA MET A 280 4.50 -2.63 -0.06
C MET A 280 5.63 -1.61 0.08
N GLY A 281 5.77 -1.01 1.28
CA GLY A 281 6.86 -0.06 1.53
C GLY A 281 8.24 -0.70 1.43
N TYR A 282 8.39 -1.89 2.02
CA TYR A 282 9.64 -2.64 2.01
C TYR A 282 10.06 -3.04 0.59
N LEU A 283 9.17 -3.69 -0.15
CA LEU A 283 9.43 -4.16 -1.51
C LEU A 283 9.51 -3.01 -2.51
N GLY A 284 8.74 -1.95 -2.34
CA GLY A 284 8.81 -0.76 -3.18
C GLY A 284 10.20 -0.12 -3.15
N VAL A 285 10.75 0.11 -1.94
CA VAL A 285 12.11 0.64 -1.77
C VAL A 285 13.15 -0.36 -2.25
N ARG A 286 13.03 -1.65 -1.90
CA ARG A 286 14.00 -2.67 -2.34
C ARG A 286 14.07 -2.77 -3.86
N THR A 287 12.93 -2.79 -4.53
CA THR A 287 12.82 -2.81 -5.99
C THR A 287 13.47 -1.57 -6.60
N MET A 288 13.27 -0.39 -6.01
CA MET A 288 13.92 0.84 -6.48
C MET A 288 15.44 0.75 -6.36
N VAL A 289 15.95 0.28 -5.21
CA VAL A 289 17.41 0.12 -5.01
C VAL A 289 17.99 -0.90 -5.99
N GLU A 290 17.31 -2.02 -6.24
CA GLU A 290 17.72 -3.02 -7.23
C GLU A 290 17.80 -2.43 -8.65
N GLN A 291 16.77 -1.66 -9.05
CA GLN A 291 16.75 -0.94 -10.32
C GLN A 291 17.92 0.04 -10.43
N LEU A 292 18.23 0.80 -9.37
CA LEU A 292 19.35 1.76 -9.35
C LEU A 292 20.72 1.08 -9.38
N GLN A 293 20.80 -0.18 -8.95
CA GLN A 293 21.99 -1.03 -9.07
C GLN A 293 22.09 -1.72 -10.45
N GLY A 294 21.19 -1.42 -11.39
CA GLY A 294 21.17 -2.01 -12.72
C GLY A 294 20.68 -3.46 -12.76
N LYS A 295 20.04 -3.94 -11.70
CA LYS A 295 19.42 -5.28 -11.69
C LYS A 295 18.10 -5.27 -12.45
N LEU A 296 17.75 -6.40 -13.02
CA LEU A 296 16.41 -6.63 -13.57
C LEU A 296 15.42 -6.76 -12.41
N VAL A 297 14.27 -6.10 -12.54
CA VAL A 297 13.19 -6.13 -11.56
C VAL A 297 11.89 -6.59 -12.21
N GLU A 298 11.05 -7.27 -11.42
CA GLU A 298 9.73 -7.71 -11.87
C GLU A 298 8.82 -6.51 -12.16
N LYS A 299 7.99 -6.63 -13.19
CA LYS A 299 7.04 -5.56 -13.57
C LYS A 299 5.85 -5.45 -12.62
N ARG A 300 5.48 -6.55 -11.98
CA ARG A 300 4.41 -6.61 -11.00
C ARG A 300 4.83 -7.52 -9.85
N ILE A 301 4.68 -7.02 -8.63
CA ILE A 301 4.90 -7.79 -7.40
C ILE A 301 3.59 -7.76 -6.61
N ASP A 302 3.00 -8.93 -6.37
CA ASP A 302 1.81 -9.07 -5.52
C ASP A 302 2.24 -9.11 -4.05
N THR A 303 1.66 -8.24 -3.23
CA THR A 303 1.93 -8.19 -1.79
C THR A 303 1.00 -9.08 -0.97
N GLY A 304 0.03 -9.74 -1.61
CA GLY A 304 -0.94 -10.62 -0.99
C GLY A 304 -2.17 -9.88 -0.45
N VAL A 305 -3.26 -10.64 -0.32
CA VAL A 305 -4.55 -10.19 0.22
C VAL A 305 -5.19 -11.33 1.01
N THR A 306 -5.73 -11.01 2.18
CA THR A 306 -6.29 -11.99 3.11
C THR A 306 -7.65 -11.53 3.64
N MET A 307 -8.63 -12.43 3.66
CA MET A 307 -9.88 -12.21 4.39
C MET A 307 -9.65 -12.53 5.88
N ILE A 308 -9.79 -11.54 6.74
CA ILE A 308 -9.77 -11.70 8.19
C ILE A 308 -11.21 -11.62 8.71
N THR A 309 -11.55 -12.55 9.58
CA THR A 309 -12.88 -12.73 10.16
C THR A 309 -12.71 -12.98 11.67
N PRO A 310 -13.81 -12.95 12.46
CA PRO A 310 -13.74 -13.36 13.86
C PRO A 310 -13.11 -14.75 14.07
N ASP A 311 -13.26 -15.68 13.12
CA ASP A 311 -12.80 -17.08 13.27
C ASP A 311 -11.29 -17.23 13.14
N ASN A 312 -10.61 -16.37 12.36
CA ASN A 312 -9.16 -16.42 12.17
C ASN A 312 -8.43 -15.20 12.77
N LEU A 313 -9.14 -14.40 13.57
CA LEU A 313 -8.62 -13.16 14.14
C LEU A 313 -7.37 -13.38 14.99
N GLU A 314 -7.34 -14.47 15.76
CA GLU A 314 -6.29 -14.77 16.72
C GLU A 314 -5.16 -15.65 16.13
N ALA A 315 -5.22 -15.99 14.83
CA ALA A 315 -4.16 -16.75 14.16
C ALA A 315 -2.87 -15.92 14.07
N ALA A 316 -1.70 -16.57 14.19
CA ALA A 316 -0.41 -15.88 14.25
C ALA A 316 -0.13 -15.03 12.99
N GLU A 317 -0.45 -15.55 11.81
CA GLU A 317 -0.28 -14.87 10.54
C GLU A 317 -1.23 -13.66 10.41
N THR A 318 -2.45 -13.78 10.94
CA THR A 318 -3.41 -12.67 11.03
C THR A 318 -2.86 -11.58 11.95
N GLN A 319 -2.40 -11.94 13.15
CA GLN A 319 -1.85 -10.99 14.11
C GLN A 319 -0.64 -10.23 13.56
N ALA A 320 0.22 -10.89 12.78
CA ALA A 320 1.35 -10.25 12.10
C ALA A 320 0.91 -9.19 11.06
N LEU A 321 -0.22 -9.40 10.38
CA LEU A 321 -0.80 -8.42 9.45
C LEU A 321 -1.50 -7.27 10.18
N LEU A 322 -2.16 -7.54 11.30
CA LEU A 322 -2.89 -6.53 12.09
C LEU A 322 -1.97 -5.64 12.92
N HIS A 323 -0.82 -6.15 13.36
CA HIS A 323 0.13 -5.46 14.22
C HIS A 323 1.53 -5.43 13.60
N PRO A 324 1.72 -4.69 12.49
CA PRO A 324 3.05 -4.50 11.93
C PRO A 324 3.95 -3.80 12.96
N PRO A 325 5.27 -4.07 12.97
CA PRO A 325 6.20 -3.57 14.00
C PRO A 325 6.54 -2.08 13.80
N LEU A 326 5.55 -1.18 13.88
CA LEU A 326 5.72 0.24 13.57
C LEU A 326 6.77 0.90 14.46
N ASP A 327 6.70 0.68 15.78
CA ASP A 327 7.59 1.29 16.79
C ASP A 327 9.06 0.87 16.64
N GLN A 328 9.32 -0.24 15.94
CA GLN A 328 10.69 -0.63 15.62
C GLN A 328 11.32 0.31 14.58
N TYR A 329 10.51 0.87 13.68
CA TYR A 329 10.98 1.62 12.51
C TYR A 329 10.66 3.11 12.56
N LEU A 330 9.56 3.48 13.20
CA LEU A 330 9.08 4.85 13.37
C LEU A 330 9.28 5.28 14.82
N LYS A 331 9.61 6.56 15.03
CA LYS A 331 9.77 7.18 16.35
C LYS A 331 8.73 8.28 16.53
#